data_AF-A0A4R2T653-F1
#
_entry.id   AF-A0A4R2T653-F1
#
_cell.length_a   1.000
_cell.length_b   1.000
_cell.length_c   1.000
_cell.angle_alpha   90.00
_cell.angle_beta   90.00
_cell.angle_gamma   90.00
#
_symmetry.space_group_name_H-M   'P 1'
#
loop_
_entity.id
_entity.type
_entity.pdbx_description
1 polymer ?
#
loop_
_entity_poly.entity_id
_entity_poly.type
_entity_poly.pdbx_seq_one_letter_code
_entity_poly.pdbx_strand_id
1 'polypeptide(L)'
;MPVSAKPTRKQKREQEGRLLEAAFQRLLSQSPADNMLQDDELREMLEENLRVPVTQITVAQEAGLSRKLLTGDDSPFKELAARIKGVKSTHAVLPSTTAKMDKLQQELDEARGIIRVIRSKMAEAILKTDRAEAAVRQEKAQVERLRRQLAGRGRTA
;
A
#
# COMPACT_ATOMS: atom_id res chain seq x y z
N MET A 1 -61.66 -7.39 -4.67
CA MET A 1 -60.24 -7.40 -4.26
C MET A 1 -59.42 -7.85 -5.46
N PRO A 2 -58.73 -6.97 -6.21
CA PRO A 2 -57.86 -7.41 -7.29
C PRO A 2 -56.65 -8.13 -6.71
N VAL A 3 -56.47 -9.39 -7.09
CA VAL A 3 -55.32 -10.21 -6.68
C VAL A 3 -54.13 -9.72 -7.50
N SER A 4 -53.23 -8.97 -6.87
CA SER A 4 -51.98 -8.54 -7.50
C SER A 4 -51.17 -9.79 -7.92
N ALA A 5 -51.13 -10.06 -9.22
CA ALA A 5 -50.34 -11.16 -9.78
C ALA A 5 -48.87 -10.99 -9.38
N LYS A 6 -48.26 -12.05 -8.83
CA LYS A 6 -46.84 -12.03 -8.48
C LYS A 6 -46.02 -11.80 -9.76
N PRO A 7 -45.04 -10.88 -9.74
CA PRO A 7 -44.23 -10.58 -10.92
C PRO A 7 -43.50 -11.83 -11.41
N THR A 8 -43.44 -12.00 -12.72
CA THR A 8 -42.71 -13.10 -13.35
C THR A 8 -41.21 -12.98 -13.08
N ARG A 9 -40.47 -14.10 -13.13
CA ARG A 9 -39.01 -14.12 -12.91
C ARG A 9 -38.26 -13.15 -13.85
N LYS A 10 -38.78 -12.94 -15.07
CA LYS A 10 -38.23 -12.00 -16.05
C LYS A 10 -38.47 -10.54 -15.62
N GLN A 11 -39.69 -10.19 -15.24
CA GLN A 11 -40.03 -8.85 -14.74
C GLN A 11 -39.22 -8.48 -13.48
N LYS A 12 -39.03 -9.44 -12.57
CA LYS A 12 -38.21 -9.24 -11.36
C LYS A 12 -36.75 -8.89 -11.71
N ARG A 13 -36.16 -9.60 -12.67
CA ARG A 13 -34.78 -9.32 -13.13
C ARG A 13 -34.66 -7.98 -13.83
N GLU A 14 -35.63 -7.60 -14.65
CA GLU A 14 -35.63 -6.27 -15.29
C GLU A 14 -35.73 -5.16 -14.24
N GLN A 15 -36.55 -5.35 -13.21
CA GLN A 15 -36.66 -4.41 -12.09
C GLN A 15 -35.35 -4.31 -11.30
N GLU A 16 -34.71 -5.44 -10.97
CA GLU A 16 -33.40 -5.49 -10.31
C GLU A 16 -32.32 -4.77 -11.14
N GLY A 17 -32.30 -4.98 -12.46
CA GLY A 17 -31.37 -4.29 -13.37
C GLY A 17 -31.56 -2.78 -13.36
N ARG A 18 -32.80 -2.29 -13.39
CA ARG A 18 -33.10 -0.84 -13.31
C ARG A 18 -32.66 -0.23 -11.98
N LEU A 19 -32.84 -0.96 -10.87
CA LEU A 19 -32.40 -0.49 -9.55
C LEU A 19 -30.87 -0.38 -9.48
N LEU A 20 -30.15 -1.37 -10.00
CA LEU A 20 -28.68 -1.35 -10.06
C LEU A 20 -28.15 -0.23 -10.95
N GLU A 21 -28.76 -0.02 -12.12
CA GLU A 21 -28.38 1.07 -13.03
C GLU A 21 -28.65 2.44 -12.38
N ALA A 22 -29.81 2.62 -11.73
CA ALA A 22 -30.13 3.87 -11.03
C ALA A 22 -29.19 4.14 -9.84
N ALA A 23 -28.82 3.11 -9.09
CA ALA A 23 -27.84 3.21 -8.01
C ALA A 23 -26.45 3.58 -8.54
N PHE A 24 -26.03 2.96 -9.64
CA PHE A 24 -24.77 3.30 -10.31
C PHE A 24 -24.75 4.76 -10.78
N GLN A 25 -25.82 5.23 -11.42
CA GLN A 25 -25.93 6.62 -11.87
C GLN A 25 -26.00 7.62 -10.70
N ARG A 26 -26.65 7.28 -9.58
CA ARG A 26 -26.64 8.10 -8.36
C ARG A 26 -25.23 8.24 -7.78
N LEU A 27 -24.51 7.13 -7.65
CA LEU A 27 -23.13 7.13 -7.16
C LEU A 27 -22.17 7.88 -8.11
N LEU A 28 -22.44 7.86 -9.42
CA LEU A 28 -21.70 8.65 -10.40
C LEU A 28 -22.05 10.14 -10.39
N SER A 29 -23.33 10.52 -10.24
CA SER A 29 -23.75 11.94 -10.21
C SER A 29 -23.39 12.63 -8.89
N GLN A 30 -23.26 11.87 -7.80
CA GLN A 30 -22.65 12.33 -6.55
C GLN A 30 -21.10 12.39 -6.64
N SER A 31 -20.52 11.95 -7.76
CA SER A 31 -19.11 12.17 -8.06
C SER A 31 -18.95 13.52 -8.78
N PRO A 32 -18.28 14.53 -8.21
CA PRO A 32 -18.17 15.85 -8.80
C PRO A 32 -17.05 15.89 -9.87
N ALA A 33 -16.85 14.80 -10.60
CA ALA A 33 -15.94 14.80 -11.75
C ALA A 33 -16.37 15.79 -12.84
N ASP A 34 -17.67 16.15 -12.88
CA ASP A 34 -18.20 17.10 -13.85
C ASP A 34 -18.39 18.52 -13.31
N ASN A 35 -18.09 18.82 -12.03
CA ASN A 35 -18.39 20.14 -11.44
C ASN A 35 -17.27 20.80 -10.60
N MET A 36 -16.00 20.36 -10.65
CA MET A 36 -14.94 20.90 -9.76
C MET A 36 -13.78 21.60 -10.49
N LEU A 37 -14.09 22.67 -11.19
CA LEU A 37 -13.24 23.87 -11.22
C LEU A 37 -13.97 24.91 -10.35
N GLN A 38 -13.57 25.10 -9.08
CA GLN A 38 -13.25 26.44 -8.53
C GLN A 38 -13.10 26.61 -7.00
N ASP A 39 -13.59 25.74 -6.11
CA ASP A 39 -13.56 26.08 -4.67
C ASP A 39 -12.76 25.11 -3.80
N ASP A 40 -11.64 25.61 -3.26
CA ASP A 40 -10.79 24.91 -2.29
C ASP A 40 -11.47 24.77 -0.90
N GLU A 41 -12.44 25.64 -0.57
CA GLU A 41 -13.18 25.58 0.71
C GLU A 41 -14.22 24.44 0.77
N LEU A 42 -14.75 24.01 -0.39
CA LEU A 42 -15.65 22.84 -0.48
C LEU A 42 -14.89 21.52 -0.25
N ARG A 43 -13.57 21.53 -0.40
CA ARG A 43 -12.72 20.35 -0.37
C ARG A 43 -12.54 19.81 1.05
N GLU A 44 -12.35 20.69 2.04
CA GLU A 44 -12.27 20.30 3.46
C GLU A 44 -13.61 19.81 4.01
N MET A 45 -14.74 20.42 3.62
CA MET A 45 -16.07 19.96 4.05
C MET A 45 -16.52 18.64 3.40
N LEU A 46 -16.02 18.32 2.20
CA LEU A 46 -16.29 17.05 1.54
C LEU A 46 -15.41 15.90 2.06
N GLU A 47 -14.28 16.20 2.72
CA GLU A 47 -13.43 15.19 3.34
C GLU A 47 -14.07 14.55 4.59
N GLU A 48 -14.93 15.26 5.32
CA GLU A 48 -15.71 14.69 6.43
C GLU A 48 -16.91 13.83 5.96
N ASN A 49 -17.41 14.05 4.74
CA ASN A 49 -18.46 13.22 4.14
C ASN A 49 -17.83 12.08 3.34
N LEU A 50 -17.45 11.00 4.04
CA LEU A 50 -17.05 9.67 3.54
C LEU A 50 -17.60 9.36 2.14
N ARG A 51 -16.83 9.73 1.11
CA ARG A 51 -17.23 9.53 -0.29
C ARG A 51 -17.15 8.04 -0.61
N VAL A 52 -18.32 7.42 -0.78
CA VAL A 52 -18.43 5.98 -1.01
C VAL A 52 -17.83 5.66 -2.40
N PRO A 53 -16.81 4.78 -2.49
CA PRO A 53 -16.19 4.44 -3.76
C PRO A 53 -17.20 3.73 -4.65
N VAL A 54 -17.20 4.03 -5.96
CA VAL A 54 -18.09 3.37 -6.92
C VAL A 54 -17.52 1.99 -7.27
N THR A 55 -18.03 0.96 -6.61
CA THR A 55 -17.63 -0.44 -6.78
C THR A 55 -18.86 -1.32 -6.97
N GLN A 56 -18.69 -2.54 -7.47
CA GLN A 56 -19.81 -3.48 -7.63
C GLN A 56 -20.53 -3.76 -6.29
N ILE A 57 -19.78 -3.69 -5.18
CA ILE A 57 -20.31 -3.91 -3.83
C ILE A 57 -21.17 -2.73 -3.40
N THR A 58 -20.67 -1.51 -3.56
CA THR A 58 -21.37 -0.30 -3.12
C THR A 58 -22.60 -0.01 -3.99
N VAL A 59 -22.52 -0.27 -5.30
CA VAL A 59 -23.70 -0.21 -6.20
C VAL A 59 -24.79 -1.21 -5.78
N ALA A 60 -24.40 -2.44 -5.44
CA ALA A 60 -25.37 -3.44 -4.98
C ALA A 60 -26.00 -3.06 -3.63
N GLN A 61 -25.20 -2.52 -2.70
CA GLN A 61 -25.67 -2.03 -1.39
C GLN A 61 -26.64 -0.85 -1.54
N GLU A 62 -26.30 0.14 -2.37
CA GLU A 62 -27.15 1.31 -2.65
C GLU A 62 -28.47 0.92 -3.30
N ALA A 63 -28.48 -0.12 -4.14
CA ALA A 63 -29.69 -0.68 -4.72
C ALA A 63 -30.49 -1.56 -3.74
N GLY A 64 -29.97 -1.87 -2.55
CA GLY A 64 -30.58 -2.81 -1.59
C GLY A 64 -30.59 -4.26 -2.08
N LEU A 65 -29.66 -4.63 -2.97
CA LEU A 65 -29.63 -5.92 -3.65
C LEU A 65 -28.38 -6.74 -3.29
N SER A 66 -28.45 -8.04 -3.59
CA SER A 66 -27.32 -8.94 -3.34
C SER A 66 -26.16 -8.65 -4.28
N ARG A 67 -24.95 -8.50 -3.72
CA ARG A 67 -23.70 -8.33 -4.49
C ARG A 67 -23.47 -9.42 -5.55
N LYS A 68 -24.00 -10.62 -5.33
CA LYS A 68 -23.90 -11.77 -6.26
C LYS A 68 -24.50 -11.48 -7.64
N LEU A 69 -25.38 -10.48 -7.75
CA LEU A 69 -25.93 -10.05 -9.03
C LEU A 69 -24.91 -9.36 -9.93
N LEU A 70 -23.84 -8.79 -9.36
CA LEU A 70 -22.79 -8.06 -10.09
C LEU A 70 -21.40 -8.73 -9.98
N THR A 71 -21.21 -9.66 -9.06
CA THR A 71 -19.93 -10.34 -8.81
C THR A 71 -19.93 -11.79 -9.30
N GLY A 72 -18.82 -12.22 -9.94
CA GLY A 72 -18.60 -13.61 -10.38
C GLY A 72 -18.99 -13.86 -11.84
N ASP A 73 -18.52 -14.99 -12.39
CA ASP A 73 -18.67 -15.34 -13.80
C ASP A 73 -20.13 -15.65 -14.20
N ASP A 74 -20.99 -15.97 -13.24
CA ASP A 74 -22.42 -16.27 -13.43
C ASP A 74 -23.34 -15.06 -13.17
N SER A 75 -22.78 -13.85 -13.05
CA SER A 75 -23.58 -12.64 -12.86
C SER A 75 -24.59 -12.46 -14.01
N PRO A 76 -25.89 -12.21 -13.72
CA PRO A 76 -26.88 -11.92 -14.75
C PRO A 76 -26.71 -10.52 -15.37
N PHE A 77 -25.91 -9.63 -14.78
CA PHE A 77 -25.72 -8.25 -15.22
C PHE A 77 -24.23 -7.97 -15.54
N LYS A 78 -23.61 -8.82 -16.38
CA LYS A 78 -22.17 -8.74 -16.72
C LYS A 78 -21.77 -7.41 -17.35
N GLU A 79 -22.63 -6.84 -18.19
CA GLU A 79 -22.37 -5.56 -18.87
C GLU A 79 -22.26 -4.41 -17.87
N LEU A 80 -23.20 -4.33 -16.92
CA LEU A 80 -23.16 -3.34 -15.84
C LEU A 80 -21.96 -3.58 -14.92
N ALA A 81 -21.68 -4.84 -14.59
CA ALA A 81 -20.51 -5.21 -13.81
C ALA A 81 -19.18 -4.78 -14.48
N ALA A 82 -19.08 -4.91 -15.80
CA ALA A 82 -17.93 -4.46 -16.59
C ALA A 82 -17.85 -2.93 -16.66
N ARG A 83 -18.99 -2.24 -16.83
CA ARG A 83 -19.05 -0.77 -16.78
C ARG A 83 -18.57 -0.22 -15.45
N ILE A 84 -19.02 -0.80 -14.33
CA ILE A 84 -18.57 -0.42 -12.98
C ILE A 84 -17.06 -0.63 -12.82
N LYS A 85 -16.50 -1.75 -13.33
CA LYS A 85 -15.05 -1.99 -13.32
C LYS A 85 -14.27 -1.03 -14.23
N GLY A 86 -14.88 -0.59 -15.33
CA GLY A 86 -14.30 0.34 -16.29
C GLY A 86 -14.26 1.79 -15.80
N VAL A 87 -15.09 2.14 -14.81
CA VAL A 87 -14.92 3.38 -14.06
C VAL A 87 -13.62 3.24 -13.29
N LYS A 88 -12.58 4.00 -13.69
CA LYS A 88 -11.37 4.15 -12.89
C LYS A 88 -11.84 4.51 -11.48
N SER A 89 -11.55 3.65 -10.51
CA SER A 89 -11.80 3.90 -9.08
C SER A 89 -11.00 5.13 -8.67
N THR A 90 -11.49 6.31 -9.03
CA THR A 90 -10.90 7.61 -8.78
C THR A 90 -11.21 8.07 -7.36
N HIS A 91 -11.91 7.25 -6.59
CA HIS A 91 -12.51 7.64 -5.32
C HIS A 91 -12.10 6.66 -4.23
N ALA A 92 -11.45 7.23 -3.23
CA ALA A 92 -11.14 6.66 -1.91
C ALA A 92 -10.35 5.34 -1.92
N VAL A 93 -9.03 5.47 -1.73
CA VAL A 93 -8.32 4.47 -0.94
C VAL A 93 -9.08 4.38 0.39
N LEU A 94 -9.67 3.23 0.68
CA LEU A 94 -10.44 3.02 1.92
C LEU A 94 -9.61 3.53 3.12
N PRO A 95 -10.22 4.21 4.12
CA PRO A 95 -9.51 4.66 5.31
C PRO A 95 -8.75 3.54 6.04
N SER A 96 -9.22 2.30 5.90
CA SER A 96 -8.54 1.11 6.41
C SER A 96 -7.29 0.72 5.62
N THR A 97 -7.23 1.08 4.35
CA THR A 97 -6.07 0.88 3.48
C THR A 97 -5.05 2.00 3.69
N THR A 98 -5.46 3.26 3.84
CA THR A 98 -4.54 4.35 4.20
C THR A 98 -3.90 4.09 5.57
N ALA A 99 -4.68 3.72 6.58
CA ALA A 99 -4.15 3.37 7.91
C ALA A 99 -3.16 2.18 7.88
N LYS A 100 -3.31 1.24 6.94
CA LYS A 100 -2.35 0.16 6.72
C LYS A 100 -1.08 0.66 6.05
N MET A 101 -1.19 1.59 5.09
CA MET A 101 -0.03 2.20 4.44
C MET A 101 0.77 3.04 5.44
N ASP A 102 0.11 3.78 6.32
CA ASP A 102 0.78 4.57 7.36
C ASP A 102 1.55 3.68 8.35
N LYS A 103 0.95 2.56 8.78
CA LYS A 103 1.64 1.56 9.61
C LYS A 103 2.85 0.95 8.92
N LEU A 104 2.70 0.55 7.65
CA LEU A 104 3.81 0.00 6.87
C LEU A 104 4.93 1.02 6.67
N GLN A 105 4.58 2.30 6.50
CA GLN A 105 5.55 3.38 6.39
C GLN A 105 6.32 3.57 7.70
N GLN A 106 5.63 3.54 8.85
CA GLN A 106 6.24 3.62 10.17
C GLN A 106 7.20 2.45 10.44
N GLU A 107 6.78 1.22 10.15
CA GLU A 107 7.63 0.02 10.27
C GLU A 107 8.88 0.10 9.38
N LEU A 108 8.75 0.66 8.17
CA LEU A 108 9.86 0.88 7.25
C LEU A 108 10.89 1.86 7.83
N ASP A 109 10.43 2.93 8.45
CA ASP A 109 11.30 3.95 9.02
C ASP A 109 12.01 3.44 10.30
N GLU A 110 11.33 2.64 11.12
CA GLU A 110 11.95 1.91 12.23
C GLU A 110 13.04 0.94 11.75
N ALA A 111 12.74 0.14 10.71
CA ALA A 111 13.70 -0.79 10.13
C ALA A 111 14.93 -0.05 9.55
N ARG A 112 14.72 1.10 8.88
CA ARG A 112 15.82 1.97 8.41
C ARG A 112 16.66 2.50 9.57
N GLY A 113 16.04 2.87 10.68
CA GLY A 113 16.73 3.26 11.91
C GLY A 113 17.65 2.15 12.44
N ILE A 114 17.14 0.92 12.53
CA ILE A 114 17.91 -0.25 12.97
C ILE A 114 19.09 -0.52 12.02
N ILE A 115 18.87 -0.50 10.71
CA ILE A 115 19.93 -0.70 9.71
C ILE A 115 21.04 0.33 9.86
N ARG A 116 20.71 1.60 10.15
CA ARG A 116 21.69 2.66 10.39
C ARG A 116 22.59 2.35 11.58
N VAL A 117 22.00 1.92 12.70
CA VAL A 117 22.74 1.55 13.91
C VAL A 117 23.67 0.36 13.63
N ILE A 118 23.17 -0.68 12.93
CA ILE A 118 23.98 -1.84 12.56
C ILE A 118 25.16 -1.42 11.68
N ARG A 119 24.94 -0.59 10.67
CA ARG A 119 26.02 -0.07 9.81
C ARG A 119 27.08 0.70 10.60
N SER A 120 26.67 1.53 11.56
CA SER A 120 27.60 2.25 12.45
C SER A 120 28.44 1.28 13.28
N LYS A 121 27.81 0.28 13.91
CA LYS A 121 28.51 -0.74 14.70
C LYS A 121 29.48 -1.57 13.87
N MET A 122 29.10 -1.91 12.63
CA MET A 122 30.00 -2.61 11.71
C MET A 122 31.20 -1.74 11.31
N ALA A 123 30.99 -0.45 11.03
CA ALA A 123 32.08 0.47 10.72
C ALA A 123 33.06 0.60 11.90
N GLU A 124 32.56 0.71 13.13
CA GLU A 124 33.40 0.71 14.33
C GLU A 124 34.18 -0.59 14.51
N ALA A 125 33.55 -1.74 14.25
CA ALA A 125 34.20 -3.04 14.34
C ALA A 125 35.35 -3.16 13.31
N ILE A 126 35.12 -2.72 12.07
CA ILE A 126 36.14 -2.69 11.01
C ILE A 126 37.32 -1.79 11.43
N LEU A 127 37.05 -0.59 11.94
CA LEU A 127 38.12 0.29 12.41
C LEU A 127 38.94 -0.32 13.56
N LYS A 128 38.31 -1.10 14.45
CA LYS A 128 39.02 -1.82 15.52
C LYS A 128 39.88 -2.94 14.95
N THR A 129 39.39 -3.71 13.98
CA THR A 129 40.17 -4.78 13.34
C THR A 129 41.35 -4.21 12.58
N ASP A 130 41.16 -3.13 11.82
CA ASP A 130 42.23 -2.48 11.05
C ASP A 130 43.35 -1.95 11.97
N ARG A 131 42.99 -1.36 13.12
CA ARG A 131 43.95 -0.93 14.13
C ARG A 131 44.72 -2.10 14.74
N ALA A 132 44.03 -3.19 15.06
CA ALA A 132 44.66 -4.39 15.61
C ALA A 132 45.63 -5.02 14.59
N GLU A 133 45.25 -5.11 13.32
CA GLU A 133 46.13 -5.60 12.27
C GLU A 133 47.36 -4.71 12.08
N ALA A 134 47.19 -3.39 12.11
CA ALA A 134 48.30 -2.45 12.02
C ALA A 134 49.29 -2.63 13.18
N ALA A 135 48.79 -2.81 14.41
CA ALA A 135 49.61 -3.08 15.58
C ALA A 135 50.41 -4.39 15.42
N VAL A 136 49.76 -5.47 15.00
CA VAL A 136 50.43 -6.77 14.75
C VAL A 136 51.51 -6.65 13.67
N ARG A 137 51.26 -5.88 12.59
CA ARG A 137 52.28 -5.62 11.57
C ARG A 137 53.47 -4.85 12.12
N GLN A 138 53.25 -3.85 12.97
CA GLN A 138 54.32 -3.08 13.61
C GLN A 138 55.15 -3.95 14.56
N GLU A 139 54.51 -4.78 15.39
CA GLU A 139 55.22 -5.71 16.27
C GLU A 139 56.06 -6.72 15.47
N LYS A 140 55.51 -7.32 14.41
CA LYS A 140 56.27 -8.20 13.51
C LYS A 140 57.49 -7.51 12.91
N ALA A 141 57.34 -6.26 12.46
CA ALA A 141 58.44 -5.48 11.92
C ALA A 141 59.51 -5.16 12.98
N GLN A 142 59.11 -4.87 14.22
CA GLN A 142 60.04 -4.66 15.34
C GLN A 142 60.80 -5.95 15.69
N VAL A 143 60.11 -7.09 15.77
CA VAL A 143 60.73 -8.41 16.02
C VAL A 143 61.76 -8.73 14.94
N GLU A 144 61.45 -8.50 13.67
CA GLU A 144 62.40 -8.72 12.57
C GLU A 144 63.62 -7.78 12.64
N ARG A 145 63.43 -6.50 13.03
CA ARG A 145 64.55 -5.58 13.26
C ARG A 145 65.44 -6.06 14.40
N LEU A 146 64.86 -6.47 15.52
CA LEU A 146 65.58 -7.00 16.68
C LEU A 146 66.36 -8.26 16.33
N ARG A 147 65.75 -9.20 15.58
CA ARG A 147 66.42 -10.40 15.07
C ARG A 147 67.65 -10.06 14.23
N ARG A 148 67.53 -9.09 13.31
CA ARG A 148 68.67 -8.63 12.49
C ARG A 148 69.78 -7.99 13.32
N GLN A 149 69.43 -7.18 14.33
CA GLN A 149 70.42 -6.57 15.22
C GLN A 149 71.17 -7.61 16.07
N LEU A 150 70.47 -8.62 16.58
CA LEU A 150 71.08 -9.71 17.34
C LEU A 150 71.98 -10.59 16.46
N ALA A 151 71.54 -10.92 15.24
CA ALA A 151 72.35 -11.67 14.27
C ALA A 151 73.61 -10.91 13.82
N GLY A 152 73.57 -9.57 13.77
CA GLY A 152 74.72 -8.72 13.47
C GLY A 152 75.75 -8.67 14.59
N ARG A 153 75.31 -8.63 15.85
CA ARG A 153 76.20 -8.61 17.03
C ARG A 153 76.97 -9.92 17.26
N GLY A 154 76.42 -11.06 16.83
CA GLY A 154 77.08 -12.37 16.96
C GLY A 154 78.19 -12.64 15.94
N ARG A 155 78.44 -11.75 14.97
CA ARG A 155 79.52 -11.89 13.98
C ARG A 155 80.77 -11.06 14.30
N THR A 156 80.69 -10.21 15.33
CA THR A 156 81.75 -9.26 15.72
C THR A 156 82.33 -9.56 17.11
N ALA A 157 81.96 -10.69 17.72
CA ALA A 157 82.53 -11.23 18.95
C ALA A 157 83.25 -12.55 18.62
#